data_AF-A0A4Q3XXE5-F1
#
_entry.id   AF-A0A4Q3XXE5-F1
#
_cell.length_a   1.000
_cell.length_b   1.000
_cell.length_c   1.000
_cell.angle_alpha   90.00
_cell.angle_beta   90.00
_cell.angle_gamma   90.00
#
_symmetry.space_group_name_H-M   'P 1'
#
loop_
_entity.id
_entity.type
_entity.pdbx_description
1 polymer ?
#
loop_
_entity_poly.entity_id
_entity_poly.type
_entity_poly.pdbx_seq_one_letter_code
_entity_poly.pdbx_strand_id
1 'polypeptide(L)'
;MYQQYADMGIEERVAWIRADRWLETADARAALARLEDLLSYPPRDRMPCLLLYGDTGMGKTKIVRKFLRDHQPTFDRGTGVTTMPVVAMQMPAEPVERDVYGELLNAMSAPGPGGDATFRLKNTCRTLMRKMGVRMLIIDEIHAMLTGTYRQQRVFLNVIRFLANDLKVPLICAGT
;
A
#
# COMPACT_ATOMS: atom_id res chain seq x y z
N MET A 1 -17.70 25.80 6.37
CA MET A 1 -18.35 24.75 5.55
C MET A 1 -18.91 23.63 6.44
N TYR A 2 -19.67 23.95 7.51
CA TYR A 2 -20.32 22.96 8.39
C TYR A 2 -21.78 23.29 8.71
N GLN A 3 -22.30 24.46 8.30
CA GLN A 3 -23.66 24.91 8.61
C GLN A 3 -24.75 23.97 8.06
N GLN A 4 -24.54 23.38 6.88
CA GLN A 4 -25.51 22.50 6.22
C GLN A 4 -25.79 21.20 6.99
N TYR A 5 -24.95 20.83 7.95
CA TYR A 5 -25.11 19.62 8.77
C TYR A 5 -25.69 19.90 10.15
N ALA A 6 -25.84 21.18 10.53
CA ALA A 6 -26.49 21.57 11.77
C ALA A 6 -28.01 21.34 11.72
N ASP A 7 -28.58 21.42 10.52
CA ASP A 7 -30.02 21.27 10.24
C ASP A 7 -30.47 19.81 10.06
N MET A 8 -29.54 18.85 10.08
CA MET A 8 -29.84 17.41 9.98
C MET A 8 -30.47 16.88 11.27
N GLY A 9 -31.29 15.83 11.15
CA GLY A 9 -31.85 15.13 12.30
C GLY A 9 -30.76 14.57 13.23
N ILE A 10 -31.07 14.39 14.52
CA ILE A 10 -30.08 13.95 15.53
C ILE A 10 -29.37 12.66 15.10
N GLU A 11 -30.10 11.67 14.57
CA GLU A 11 -29.51 10.40 14.12
C GLU A 11 -28.56 10.58 12.93
N GLU A 12 -28.93 11.40 11.95
CA GLU A 12 -28.08 11.74 10.81
C GLU A 12 -26.84 12.52 11.25
N ARG A 13 -26.96 13.44 12.20
CA ARG A 13 -25.82 14.16 12.79
C ARG A 13 -24.88 13.23 13.55
N VAL A 14 -25.42 12.30 14.34
CA VAL A 14 -24.62 11.30 15.05
C VAL A 14 -23.90 10.38 14.08
N ALA A 15 -24.57 9.91 13.03
CA ALA A 15 -23.96 9.12 11.96
C ALA A 15 -22.88 9.92 11.21
N TRP A 16 -23.15 11.20 10.92
CA TRP A 16 -22.22 12.11 10.26
C TRP A 16 -20.96 12.38 11.10
N ILE A 17 -21.10 12.55 12.42
CA ILE A 17 -19.97 12.72 13.35
C ILE A 17 -19.16 11.43 13.46
N ARG A 18 -19.83 10.27 13.50
CA ARG A 18 -19.17 8.96 13.61
C ARG A 18 -18.54 8.48 12.30
N ALA A 19 -18.84 9.12 11.17
CA ALA A 19 -18.28 8.75 9.88
C ALA A 19 -16.77 8.99 9.86
N ASP A 20 -16.01 8.00 9.37
CA ASP A 20 -14.57 8.12 9.25
C ASP A 20 -14.20 9.17 8.19
N ARG A 21 -13.39 10.17 8.57
CA ARG A 21 -13.02 11.28 7.69
C ARG A 21 -11.54 11.49 7.55
N TRP A 22 -11.18 11.97 6.36
CA TRP A 22 -9.90 12.59 6.12
C TRP A 22 -9.84 13.93 6.87
N LEU A 23 -8.85 14.07 7.74
CA LEU A 23 -8.50 15.32 8.39
C LEU A 23 -7.15 15.75 7.83
N GLU A 24 -7.12 16.91 7.20
CA GLU A 24 -5.89 17.43 6.62
C GLU A 24 -5.05 18.10 7.71
N THR A 25 -4.00 17.40 8.17
CA THR A 25 -2.99 17.95 9.07
C THR A 25 -1.73 18.34 8.29
N ALA A 26 -0.88 19.19 8.88
CA ALA A 26 0.40 19.57 8.26
C ALA A 26 1.28 18.33 7.96
N ASP A 27 1.34 17.38 8.89
CA ASP A 27 2.09 16.13 8.74
C ASP A 27 1.49 15.24 7.66
N ALA A 28 0.17 15.12 7.60
CA ALA A 28 -0.52 14.35 6.57
C ALA A 28 -0.30 14.92 5.17
N ARG A 29 -0.34 16.26 5.03
CA ARG A 29 -0.03 16.95 3.78
C ARG A 29 1.43 16.75 3.38
N ALA A 30 2.37 16.87 4.32
CA ALA A 30 3.78 16.63 4.07
C ALA A 30 4.04 15.19 3.61
N ALA A 31 3.42 14.20 4.28
CA ALA A 31 3.52 12.80 3.91
C ALA A 31 2.98 12.55 2.49
N LEU A 32 1.79 13.07 2.15
CA LEU A 32 1.23 12.96 0.80
C LEU A 32 2.14 13.59 -0.26
N ALA A 33 2.67 14.80 -0.01
CA ALA A 33 3.60 15.45 -0.94
C ALA A 33 4.85 14.58 -1.19
N ARG A 34 5.40 13.94 -0.16
CA ARG A 34 6.53 13.01 -0.33
C ARG A 34 6.15 11.76 -1.12
N LEU A 35 4.94 11.26 -0.99
CA LEU A 35 4.45 10.14 -1.80
C LEU A 35 4.33 10.55 -3.28
N GLU A 36 3.81 11.75 -3.58
CA GLU A 36 3.75 12.28 -4.95
C GLU A 36 5.14 12.45 -5.57
N ASP A 37 6.09 13.02 -4.81
CA ASP A 37 7.48 13.19 -5.23
C ASP A 37 8.11 11.83 -5.60
N LEU A 38 7.81 10.78 -4.82
CA LEU A 38 8.32 9.43 -5.07
C LEU A 38 7.62 8.76 -6.25
N LEU A 39 6.32 8.97 -6.44
CA LEU A 39 5.57 8.37 -7.54
C LEU A 39 5.99 8.95 -8.90
N SER A 40 6.34 10.25 -8.94
CA SER A 40 6.85 10.94 -10.12
C SER A 40 8.37 10.77 -10.32
N TYR A 41 9.05 10.13 -9.37
CA TYR A 41 10.51 9.98 -9.39
C TYR A 41 10.95 9.08 -10.57
N PRO A 42 11.96 9.50 -11.35
CA PRO A 42 12.44 8.70 -12.47
C PRO A 42 13.02 7.36 -11.99
N PRO A 43 12.81 6.24 -12.71
CA PRO A 43 13.37 4.95 -12.35
C PRO A 43 14.90 4.98 -12.24
N ARG A 44 15.43 4.39 -11.18
CA ARG A 44 16.88 4.22 -10.92
C ARG A 44 17.13 2.80 -10.47
N ASP A 45 18.38 2.35 -10.55
CA ASP A 45 18.77 1.01 -10.09
C ASP A 45 18.54 0.81 -8.59
N ARG A 46 18.59 1.90 -7.81
CA ARG A 46 18.22 1.90 -6.39
C ARG A 46 17.16 2.97 -6.17
N MET A 47 15.91 2.54 -6.13
CA MET A 47 14.81 3.45 -5.84
C MET A 47 14.85 3.93 -4.39
N PRO A 48 14.51 5.20 -4.13
CA PRO A 48 14.28 5.68 -2.77
C PRO A 48 13.10 4.95 -2.13
N CYS A 49 13.22 4.60 -0.85
CA CYS A 49 12.15 4.02 -0.04
C CYS A 49 11.77 5.01 1.07
N LEU A 50 10.52 4.97 1.53
CA LEU A 50 10.01 5.83 2.61
C LEU A 50 9.42 4.97 3.72
N LEU A 51 9.67 5.34 4.98
CA LEU A 51 9.00 4.77 6.14
C LEU A 51 8.09 5.84 6.76
N LEU A 52 6.78 5.61 6.72
CA LEU A 52 5.79 6.37 7.47
C LEU A 52 5.71 5.80 8.88
N TYR A 53 6.34 6.49 9.83
CA TYR A 53 6.44 6.09 11.22
C TYR A 53 5.59 6.98 12.13
N GLY A 54 4.99 6.40 13.16
CA GLY A 54 4.26 7.12 14.21
C GLY A 54 3.41 6.15 15.02
N ASP A 55 2.79 6.60 16.11
CA ASP A 55 1.97 5.73 16.96
C ASP A 55 0.71 5.21 16.24
N THR A 56 0.12 4.14 16.78
CA THR A 56 -1.18 3.62 16.32
C THR A 56 -2.24 4.72 16.41
N GLY A 57 -3.04 4.88 15.34
CA GLY A 57 -4.08 5.91 15.29
C GLY A 57 -3.62 7.28 14.77
N MET A 58 -2.32 7.49 14.49
CA MET A 58 -1.80 8.77 13.95
C MET A 58 -2.14 9.02 12.47
N GLY A 59 -3.10 8.29 11.90
CA GLY A 59 -3.59 8.54 10.54
C GLY A 59 -2.72 8.01 9.41
N LYS A 60 -1.68 7.20 9.66
CA LYS A 60 -0.84 6.56 8.61
C LYS A 60 -1.68 5.82 7.57
N THR A 61 -2.55 4.92 8.02
CA THR A 61 -3.48 4.19 7.15
C THR A 61 -4.44 5.14 6.43
N LYS A 62 -4.83 6.27 7.04
CA LYS A 62 -5.65 7.29 6.36
C LYS A 62 -4.89 8.00 5.25
N ILE A 63 -3.60 8.30 5.46
CA ILE A 63 -2.71 8.89 4.45
C ILE A 63 -2.59 7.93 3.26
N VAL A 64 -2.28 6.65 3.52
CA VAL A 64 -2.20 5.62 2.48
C VAL A 64 -3.53 5.49 1.73
N ARG A 65 -4.66 5.38 2.44
CA ARG A 65 -5.99 5.29 1.81
C ARG A 65 -6.36 6.53 1.00
N LYS A 66 -5.99 7.74 1.46
CA LYS A 66 -6.19 8.97 0.68
C LYS A 66 -5.37 8.94 -0.60
N PHE A 67 -4.09 8.60 -0.50
CA PHE A 67 -3.20 8.51 -1.65
C PHE A 67 -3.67 7.50 -2.70
N LEU A 68 -4.17 6.33 -2.26
CA LEU A 68 -4.76 5.32 -3.15
C LEU A 68 -6.05 5.80 -3.83
N ARG A 69 -6.89 6.58 -3.12
CA ARG A 69 -8.10 7.17 -3.72
C ARG A 69 -7.76 8.23 -4.79
N ASP A 70 -6.64 8.92 -4.64
CA ASP A 70 -6.17 9.88 -5.64
C ASP A 70 -5.52 9.18 -6.85
N HIS A 71 -5.13 7.91 -6.70
CA HIS A 71 -4.45 7.08 -7.70
C HIS A 71 -5.19 5.78 -8.02
N GLN A 72 -6.50 5.89 -8.22
CA GLN A 72 -7.35 4.72 -8.47
C GLN A 72 -6.93 3.95 -9.73
N PRO A 73 -7.10 2.62 -9.74
CA PRO A 73 -6.90 1.81 -10.94
C PRO A 73 -7.82 2.29 -12.06
N THR A 74 -7.29 2.34 -13.27
CA THR A 74 -8.03 2.73 -14.47
C THR A 74 -8.10 1.55 -15.44
N PHE A 75 -9.30 1.24 -15.92
CA PHE A 75 -9.49 0.20 -16.92
C PHE A 75 -9.69 0.83 -18.30
N ASP A 76 -8.76 0.55 -19.21
CA ASP A 76 -8.88 0.96 -20.60
C ASP A 76 -9.70 -0.10 -21.36
N ARG A 77 -10.91 0.29 -21.80
CA ARG A 77 -11.81 -0.58 -22.57
C ARG A 77 -11.31 -0.87 -23.98
N GLY A 78 -10.48 0.00 -24.56
CA GLY A 78 -9.94 -0.17 -25.91
C GLY A 78 -8.82 -1.20 -25.95
N THR A 79 -7.94 -1.19 -24.94
CA THR A 79 -6.83 -2.15 -24.84
C THR A 79 -7.15 -3.37 -23.98
N GLY A 80 -8.20 -3.31 -23.14
CA GLY A 80 -8.56 -4.34 -22.16
C GLY A 80 -7.58 -4.43 -21.00
N VAL A 81 -6.78 -3.39 -20.75
CA VAL A 81 -5.71 -3.37 -19.75
C VAL A 81 -6.13 -2.52 -18.55
N THR A 82 -5.99 -3.08 -17.35
CA THR A 82 -6.06 -2.33 -16.09
C THR A 82 -4.69 -1.73 -15.79
N THR A 83 -4.63 -0.42 -15.56
CA THR A 83 -3.45 0.28 -15.05
C THR A 83 -3.65 0.59 -13.57
N MET A 84 -2.70 0.21 -12.72
CA MET A 84 -2.73 0.40 -11.28
C MET A 84 -1.36 0.95 -10.84
N PRO A 85 -1.16 2.29 -10.83
CA PRO A 85 0.16 2.87 -10.60
C PRO A 85 0.66 2.69 -9.16
N VAL A 86 -0.26 2.52 -8.20
CA VAL A 86 0.06 2.34 -6.78
C VAL A 86 -0.62 1.06 -6.30
N VAL A 87 0.18 0.13 -5.77
CA VAL A 87 -0.32 -1.07 -5.10
C VAL A 87 -0.05 -0.94 -3.61
N ALA A 88 -1.05 -1.23 -2.79
CA ALA A 88 -0.90 -1.28 -1.34
C ALA A 88 -1.34 -2.63 -0.81
N MET A 89 -0.53 -3.20 0.06
CA MET A 89 -0.85 -4.43 0.79
C MET A 89 -0.66 -4.22 2.28
N GLN A 90 -1.37 -4.99 3.08
CA GLN A 90 -1.09 -5.08 4.51
C GLN A 90 -0.08 -6.19 4.76
N MET A 91 0.82 -6.00 5.71
CA MET A 91 1.73 -7.06 6.13
C MET A 91 0.96 -8.27 6.67
N PRO A 92 1.21 -9.50 6.19
CA PRO A 92 0.65 -10.69 6.84
C PRO A 92 1.18 -10.84 8.28
N ALA A 93 0.32 -11.33 9.18
CA ALA A 93 0.64 -11.48 10.60
C ALA A 93 1.81 -12.45 10.85
N GLU A 94 1.87 -13.52 10.07
CA GLU A 94 3.02 -14.40 9.99
C GLU A 94 3.77 -14.12 8.67
N PRO A 95 4.91 -13.42 8.72
CA PRO A 95 5.58 -12.89 7.54
C PRO A 95 6.40 -13.98 6.80
N VAL A 96 5.73 -14.98 6.25
CA VAL A 96 6.33 -16.01 5.38
C VAL A 96 6.33 -15.51 3.93
N GLU A 97 7.41 -15.76 3.18
CA GLU A 97 7.57 -15.25 1.81
C GLU A 97 6.36 -15.57 0.89
N ARG A 98 5.78 -16.76 1.01
CA ARG A 98 4.60 -17.15 0.23
C ARG A 98 3.40 -16.23 0.48
N ASP A 99 3.14 -15.92 1.74
CA ASP A 99 1.94 -15.18 2.15
C ASP A 99 2.08 -13.70 1.77
N VAL A 100 3.30 -13.16 1.73
CA VAL A 100 3.60 -11.83 1.17
C VAL A 100 3.21 -11.72 -0.29
N TYR A 101 3.61 -12.70 -1.12
CA TYR A 101 3.21 -12.70 -2.52
C TYR A 101 1.70 -12.94 -2.69
N GLY A 102 1.09 -13.71 -1.78
CA GLY A 102 -0.37 -13.87 -1.71
C GLY A 102 -1.07 -12.53 -1.49
N GLU A 103 -0.67 -11.78 -0.47
CA GLU A 103 -1.20 -10.44 -0.19
C GLU A 103 -0.98 -9.45 -1.34
N LEU A 104 0.17 -9.54 -2.01
CA LEU A 104 0.45 -8.72 -3.18
C LEU A 104 -0.48 -9.04 -4.36
N LEU A 105 -0.76 -10.32 -4.63
CA LEU A 105 -1.72 -10.73 -5.66
C LEU A 105 -3.14 -10.28 -5.32
N ASN A 106 -3.54 -10.45 -4.04
CA ASN A 106 -4.83 -9.99 -3.54
C ASN A 106 -4.99 -8.46 -3.73
N ALA A 107 -3.95 -7.68 -3.39
CA ALA A 107 -3.93 -6.23 -3.57
C ALA A 107 -4.11 -5.80 -5.04
N MET A 108 -3.66 -6.64 -5.98
CA MET A 108 -3.83 -6.43 -7.42
C MET A 108 -5.14 -7.00 -7.98
N SER A 109 -6.04 -7.51 -7.12
CA SER A 109 -7.28 -8.21 -7.52
C SER A 109 -7.03 -9.39 -8.47
N ALA A 110 -5.85 -10.02 -8.36
CA ALA A 110 -5.50 -11.21 -9.11
C ALA A 110 -5.85 -12.47 -8.29
N PRO A 111 -6.37 -13.55 -8.91
CA PRO A 111 -6.64 -14.77 -8.18
C PRO A 111 -5.35 -15.29 -7.53
N GLY A 112 -5.36 -15.39 -6.20
CA GLY A 112 -4.28 -16.00 -5.43
C GLY A 112 -4.19 -17.49 -5.75
N PRO A 113 -3.00 -18.10 -5.79
CA PRO A 113 -2.90 -19.47 -6.20
C PRO A 113 -3.31 -20.41 -5.06
N GLY A 114 -4.27 -21.29 -5.35
CA GLY A 114 -4.68 -22.38 -4.47
C GLY A 114 -3.65 -23.52 -4.39
N GLY A 115 -2.37 -23.21 -4.09
CA GLY A 115 -1.31 -24.21 -3.85
C GLY A 115 0.02 -24.03 -4.60
N ASP A 116 0.33 -22.85 -5.17
CA ASP A 116 1.57 -22.69 -5.95
C ASP A 116 2.85 -22.58 -5.13
N ALA A 117 3.95 -23.05 -5.73
CA ALA A 117 5.30 -22.84 -5.22
C ALA A 117 5.69 -21.36 -5.20
N THR A 118 6.39 -20.91 -4.15
CA THR A 118 6.81 -19.51 -3.92
C THR A 118 7.52 -18.85 -5.11
N PHE A 119 8.33 -19.61 -5.87
CA PHE A 119 9.00 -19.09 -7.05
C PHE A 119 8.02 -18.69 -8.17
N ARG A 120 6.93 -19.47 -8.37
CA ARG A 120 5.89 -19.15 -9.37
C ARG A 120 5.14 -17.89 -8.96
N LEU A 121 4.74 -17.82 -7.69
CA LEU A 121 4.10 -16.65 -7.07
C LEU A 121 4.86 -15.34 -7.34
N LYS A 122 6.16 -15.37 -7.07
CA LYS A 122 7.07 -14.25 -7.31
C LYS A 122 7.08 -13.77 -8.76
N ASN A 123 7.24 -14.69 -9.70
CA ASN A 123 7.26 -14.37 -11.13
C ASN A 123 5.90 -13.84 -11.62
N THR A 124 4.80 -14.40 -11.09
CA THR A 124 3.44 -13.93 -11.38
C THR A 124 3.24 -12.50 -10.88
N CYS A 125 3.60 -12.21 -9.62
CA CYS A 125 3.52 -10.86 -9.07
C CYS A 125 4.30 -9.86 -9.94
N ARG A 126 5.55 -10.18 -10.26
CA ARG A 126 6.41 -9.33 -11.08
C ARG A 126 5.81 -9.05 -12.46
N THR A 127 5.30 -10.09 -13.12
CA THR A 127 4.71 -9.97 -14.46
C THR A 127 3.46 -9.11 -14.43
N LEU A 128 2.60 -9.33 -13.42
CA LEU A 128 1.39 -8.55 -13.22
C LEU A 128 1.69 -7.08 -12.92
N MET A 129 2.60 -6.81 -11.98
CA MET A 129 2.98 -5.44 -11.63
C MET A 129 3.52 -4.67 -12.84
N ARG A 130 4.33 -5.32 -13.68
CA ARG A 130 4.80 -4.72 -14.94
C ARG A 130 3.67 -4.45 -15.92
N LYS A 131 2.77 -5.43 -16.12
CA LYS A 131 1.64 -5.31 -17.05
C LYS A 131 0.67 -4.21 -16.64
N MET A 132 0.43 -4.05 -15.33
CA MET A 132 -0.44 -3.00 -14.77
C MET A 132 0.26 -1.64 -14.61
N GLY A 133 1.54 -1.53 -15.00
CA GLY A 133 2.29 -0.28 -14.89
C GLY A 133 2.44 0.20 -13.45
N VAL A 134 2.66 -0.71 -12.50
CA VAL A 134 2.87 -0.36 -11.10
C VAL A 134 4.15 0.46 -10.98
N ARG A 135 4.03 1.62 -10.33
CA ARG A 135 5.13 2.58 -10.11
C ARG A 135 5.45 2.79 -8.64
N MET A 136 4.65 2.25 -7.71
CA MET A 136 4.90 2.32 -6.27
C MET A 136 4.26 1.12 -5.56
N LEU A 137 4.98 0.57 -4.57
CA LEU A 137 4.45 -0.45 -3.65
C LEU A 137 4.40 0.11 -2.23
N ILE A 138 3.23 0.04 -1.60
CA ILE A 138 3.01 0.42 -0.20
C ILE A 138 2.76 -0.85 0.63
N ILE A 139 3.42 -0.95 1.77
CA ILE A 139 3.27 -2.03 2.74
C ILE A 139 2.86 -1.40 4.06
N ASP A 140 1.59 -1.56 4.44
CA ASP A 140 1.07 -1.13 5.74
C ASP A 140 1.38 -2.18 6.83
N GLU A 141 1.41 -1.75 8.09
CA GLU A 141 1.69 -2.61 9.25
C GLU A 141 3.04 -3.35 9.17
N ILE A 142 4.09 -2.71 8.63
CA ILE A 142 5.42 -3.32 8.44
C ILE A 142 6.00 -3.91 9.73
N HIS A 143 5.64 -3.33 10.88
CA HIS A 143 6.08 -3.77 12.20
C HIS A 143 5.56 -5.16 12.60
N ALA A 144 4.53 -5.69 11.91
CA ALA A 144 4.10 -7.08 12.07
C ALA A 144 5.25 -8.07 11.75
N MET A 145 6.27 -7.64 11.00
CA MET A 145 7.47 -8.47 10.79
C MET A 145 8.22 -8.81 12.09
N LEU A 146 8.07 -7.99 13.14
CA LEU A 146 8.79 -8.13 14.41
C LEU A 146 8.21 -9.23 15.31
N THR A 147 7.03 -9.77 15.01
CA THR A 147 6.39 -10.83 15.78
C THR A 147 7.09 -12.18 15.64
N GLY A 148 7.87 -12.37 14.57
CA GLY A 148 8.65 -13.59 14.32
C GLY A 148 9.99 -13.64 15.03
N THR A 149 10.62 -14.81 15.01
CA THR A 149 12.00 -15.02 15.47
C THR A 149 12.99 -14.15 14.70
N TYR A 150 14.17 -13.87 15.27
CA TYR A 150 15.26 -13.16 14.58
C TYR A 150 15.59 -13.73 13.19
N ARG A 151 15.52 -15.06 13.04
CA ARG A 151 15.75 -15.73 11.74
C ARG A 151 14.65 -15.35 10.75
N GLN A 152 13.38 -15.40 11.16
CA GLN A 152 12.24 -15.01 10.32
C GLN A 152 12.30 -13.53 9.93
N GLN A 153 12.61 -12.63 10.87
CA GLN A 153 12.79 -11.20 10.59
C GLN A 153 13.86 -10.96 9.51
N ARG A 154 15.00 -11.65 9.58
CA ARG A 154 16.06 -11.54 8.56
C ARG A 154 15.64 -12.06 7.20
N VAL A 155 14.95 -13.20 7.15
CA VAL A 155 14.36 -13.73 5.91
C VAL A 155 13.40 -12.70 5.32
N PHE A 156 12.59 -12.07 6.17
CA PHE A 156 11.62 -11.08 5.74
C PHE A 156 12.26 -9.82 5.15
N LEU A 157 13.25 -9.24 5.84
CA LEU A 157 14.01 -8.10 5.33
C LEU A 157 14.69 -8.42 4.00
N ASN A 158 15.08 -9.68 3.76
CA ASN A 158 15.60 -10.11 2.47
C ASN A 158 14.51 -10.12 1.38
N VAL A 159 13.28 -10.55 1.70
CA VAL A 159 12.13 -10.48 0.78
C VAL A 159 11.82 -9.04 0.41
N ILE A 160 11.74 -8.13 1.39
CA ILE A 160 11.52 -6.70 1.14
C ILE A 160 12.62 -6.13 0.23
N ARG A 161 13.89 -6.40 0.57
CA ARG A 161 15.03 -5.93 -0.23
C ARG A 161 14.96 -6.47 -1.66
N PHE A 162 14.56 -7.73 -1.82
CA PHE A 162 14.39 -8.33 -3.13
C PHE A 162 13.27 -7.63 -3.91
N LEU A 163 12.10 -7.42 -3.30
CA LEU A 163 10.97 -6.70 -3.92
C LEU A 163 11.40 -5.31 -4.40
N ALA A 164 12.05 -4.52 -3.53
CA ALA A 164 12.52 -3.18 -3.88
C ALA A 164 13.49 -3.19 -5.07
N ASN A 165 14.45 -4.12 -5.07
CA ASN A 165 15.48 -4.21 -6.13
C ASN A 165 14.92 -4.77 -7.46
N ASP A 166 14.05 -5.77 -7.41
CA ASP A 166 13.55 -6.45 -8.61
C ASP A 166 12.46 -5.66 -9.34
N LEU A 167 11.61 -4.97 -8.57
CA LEU A 167 10.54 -4.15 -9.12
C LEU A 167 11.04 -2.79 -9.62
N LYS A 168 12.15 -2.28 -9.07
CA LYS A 168 12.67 -0.92 -9.34
C LYS A 168 11.58 0.15 -9.21
N VAL A 169 10.75 0.02 -8.17
CA VAL A 169 9.74 1.01 -7.77
C VAL A 169 10.03 1.49 -6.35
N PRO A 170 9.63 2.72 -5.96
CA PRO A 170 9.68 3.14 -4.57
C PRO A 170 8.87 2.19 -3.70
N LEU A 171 9.47 1.79 -2.59
CA LEU A 171 8.81 1.01 -1.56
C LEU A 171 8.48 1.92 -0.38
N ILE A 172 7.21 1.98 -0.03
CA ILE A 172 6.71 2.75 1.11
C ILE A 172 6.29 1.76 2.19
N CYS A 173 6.88 1.85 3.37
CA CYS A 173 6.46 1.08 4.53
C CYS A 173 5.71 1.99 5.49
N ALA A 174 4.65 1.51 6.13
CA ALA A 174 3.98 2.22 7.23
C ALA A 174 3.96 1.34 8.48
N GLY A 175 4.26 1.92 9.64
CA GLY A 175 4.36 1.15 10.90
C GLY A 175 4.49 2.01 12.15
N THR A 176 4.65 1.32 13.28
CA THR A 176 4.79 1.87 14.64
C THR A 176 6.13 1.52 15.24
#